data_AF-A0A7X2KHY6-F1
#
_entry.id   AF-A0A7X2KHY6-F1
#
_cell.length_a   1.000
_cell.length_b   1.000
_cell.length_c   1.000
_cell.angle_alpha   90.00
_cell.angle_beta   90.00
_cell.angle_gamma   90.00
#
_symmetry.space_group_name_H-M   'P 1'
#
loop_
_entity.id
_entity.type
_entity.pdbx_description
1 polymer ?
#
loop_
_entity_poly.entity_id
_entity_poly.type
_entity_poly.pdbx_seq_one_letter_code
_entity_poly.pdbx_strand_id
1 'polypeptide(L)' 'MKKVGQHVYSREARLKPAELYCVNLIQETYKCNECINSNGSDVLVSSKMPQSLLPHSYFSSTILAKVAELKFNLA' A
#
# COMPACT_ATOMS: atom_id res chain seq x y z
N MET A 1 10.39 -14.93 -12.17
CA MET A 1 10.84 -13.78 -11.35
C MET A 1 11.22 -14.27 -9.95
N LYS A 2 12.21 -13.66 -9.29
CA LYS A 2 12.66 -14.03 -7.94
C LYS A 2 12.49 -12.87 -6.98
N LYS A 3 11.86 -13.07 -5.81
CA LYS A 3 11.76 -12.05 -4.77
C LYS A 3 13.16 -11.71 -4.26
N VAL A 4 13.51 -10.42 -4.24
CA VAL A 4 14.82 -9.93 -3.80
C VAL A 4 14.74 -9.01 -2.59
N GLY A 5 13.59 -8.41 -2.34
CA GLY A 5 13.42 -7.51 -1.22
C GLY A 5 11.98 -7.13 -0.96
N GLN A 6 11.78 -6.43 0.14
CA GLN A 6 10.51 -5.81 0.50
C GLN A 6 10.78 -4.58 1.37
N HIS A 7 9.90 -3.59 1.30
CA HIS A 7 9.94 -2.43 2.18
C HIS A 7 8.53 -1.97 2.55
N VAL A 8 8.43 -1.18 3.62
CA VAL A 8 7.15 -0.55 3.99
C VAL A 8 6.90 0.61 3.03
N TYR A 9 5.87 0.46 2.20
CA TYR A 9 5.46 1.49 1.23
C TYR A 9 4.70 2.62 1.91
N SER A 10 3.70 2.26 2.72
CA SER A 10 2.91 3.19 3.50
C SER A 10 2.33 2.49 4.73
N ARG A 11 1.74 3.28 5.63
CA ARG A 11 0.95 2.75 6.73
C ARG A 11 -0.43 3.36 6.67
N GLU A 12 -1.43 2.59 7.08
CA GLU A 12 -2.82 2.99 7.10
C GLU A 12 -3.44 2.61 8.43
N ALA A 13 -4.18 3.54 9.03
CA ALA A 13 -5.09 3.21 10.12
C ALA A 13 -6.40 2.71 9.51
N ARG A 14 -6.82 1.49 9.87
CA ARG A 14 -8.05 0.85 9.38
C ARG A 14 -9.01 0.60 10.54
N LEU A 15 -10.28 0.60 10.21
CA LEU A 15 -11.34 0.31 11.16
C LEU A 15 -11.89 -1.10 10.92
N LYS A 16 -11.97 -1.90 11.98
CA LYS A 16 -12.84 -3.08 12.06
C LYS A 16 -13.86 -2.85 13.19
N PRO A 17 -14.94 -3.64 13.30
CA PRO A 17 -15.94 -3.43 14.34
C PRO A 17 -15.28 -3.28 15.72
N ALA A 18 -15.54 -2.14 16.36
CA ALA A 18 -15.02 -1.75 17.68
C ALA A 18 -13.48 -1.62 17.83
N GLU A 19 -12.68 -1.60 16.76
CA GLU A 19 -11.23 -1.48 16.87
C GLU A 19 -10.59 -0.69 15.72
N LEU A 20 -9.70 0.24 16.09
CA LEU A 20 -8.80 0.92 15.17
C LEU A 20 -7.43 0.23 15.22
N TYR A 21 -6.90 -0.16 14.06
CA TYR A 21 -5.61 -0.84 13.96
C TYR A 21 -4.75 -0.27 12.83
N CYS A 22 -3.44 -0.39 12.98
CA CYS A 22 -2.47 0.05 11.98
C CYS A 22 -2.08 -1.11 11.07
N VAL A 23 -2.06 -0.86 9.76
CA VAL A 23 -1.63 -1.80 8.73
C VAL A 23 -0.45 -1.19 7.99
N ASN A 24 0.64 -1.94 7.91
CA ASN A 24 1.76 -1.61 7.03
C ASN A 24 1.51 -2.22 5.66
N LEU A 25 1.45 -1.38 4.62
CA LEU A 25 1.44 -1.83 3.24
C LEU A 25 2.87 -2.12 2.82
N ILE A 26 3.14 -3.39 2.48
CA ILE A 26 4.47 -3.85 2.11
C ILE A 26 4.55 -3.93 0.60
N GLN A 27 5.54 -3.25 0.02
CA GLN A 27 5.86 -3.36 -1.39
C GLN A 27 7.01 -4.34 -1.56
N GLU A 28 6.79 -5.33 -2.41
CA GLU A 28 7.77 -6.36 -2.72
C GLU A 28 8.51 -6.01 -4.01
N THR A 29 9.80 -6.31 -4.03
CA THR A 29 10.65 -6.12 -5.20
C THR A 29 11.14 -7.47 -5.70
N TYR A 30 11.03 -7.64 -7.01
CA TYR A 30 11.36 -8.86 -7.73
C TYR A 30 12.43 -8.58 -8.76
N LYS A 31 13.40 -9.50 -8.90
CA LYS A 31 14.32 -9.54 -10.02
C LYS A 31 13.71 -10.37 -11.15
N CYS A 32 13.70 -9.83 -12.37
CA CYS A 32 13.45 -10.63 -13.56
C CYS A 32 14.69 -11.45 -13.89
N ASN A 33 14.56 -12.76 -14.09
CA ASN A 33 15.71 -13.63 -14.36
C ASN A 33 16.12 -13.62 -15.84
N GLU A 34 15.18 -13.30 -16.73
CA GLU A 34 15.34 -13.38 -18.18
C GLU A 34 15.43 -11.99 -18.83
N CYS A 35 15.14 -10.94 -18.06
CA CYS A 35 15.19 -9.57 -18.54
C CYS A 35 16.55 -8.96 -18.17
N ILE A 36 17.25 -8.46 -19.17
CA ILE A 36 18.45 -7.66 -19.01
C ILE A 36 18.16 -6.30 -19.62
N ASN A 37 18.47 -5.23 -18.89
CA ASN A 37 18.25 -3.87 -19.36
C ASN A 37 19.21 -3.54 -20.51
N SER A 38 18.93 -2.50 -21.30
CA SER A 38 19.77 -2.13 -22.46
C SER A 38 21.25 -1.87 -22.11
N ASN A 39 21.53 -1.57 -20.84
CA ASN A 39 22.87 -1.33 -20.31
C ASN A 39 23.53 -2.60 -19.71
N GLY A 40 22.94 -3.78 -19.90
CA GLY A 40 23.46 -5.05 -19.36
C GLY A 40 23.13 -5.31 -17.88
N SER A 41 22.33 -4.44 -17.23
CA SER A 41 21.99 -4.57 -15.82
C SER A 41 20.73 -5.40 -15.55
N ASP A 42 20.66 -6.00 -14.36
CA ASP A 42 19.48 -6.73 -13.88
C ASP A 42 18.23 -5.84 -13.83
N VAL A 43 17.09 -6.37 -14.26
CA VAL A 43 15.80 -5.66 -14.17
C VAL A 43 15.12 -5.98 -12.84
N LEU A 44 14.94 -4.94 -12.02
CA LEU A 44 14.16 -4.97 -10.79
C LEU A 44 12.76 -4.39 -11.03
N VAL A 45 11.74 -5.11 -10.59
CA VAL A 45 10.33 -4.71 -10.71
C VAL A 45 9.71 -4.73 -9.32
N SER A 46 9.13 -3.61 -8.90
CA SER A 46 8.38 -3.52 -7.65
C SER A 46 6.88 -3.71 -7.90
N SER A 47 6.19 -4.38 -6.97
CA SER A 47 4.76 -4.59 -7.05
C SER A 47 4.00 -3.26 -7.06
N LYS A 48 2.91 -3.17 -7.83
CA LYS A 48 2.04 -1.99 -7.81
C LYS A 48 1.37 -1.87 -6.44
N MET A 49 1.42 -0.68 -5.85
CA MET A 49 0.81 -0.38 -4.55
C MET A 49 -0.44 0.50 -4.70
N PRO A 50 -1.42 0.38 -3.79
CA PRO A 50 -2.55 1.31 -3.75
C PRO A 50 -2.05 2.71 -3.39
N GLN A 51 -2.55 3.71 -4.09
CA GLN A 51 -2.24 5.11 -3.79
C GLN A 51 -3.05 5.56 -2.57
N SER A 52 -2.40 6.24 -1.62
CA SER A 52 -3.11 6.83 -0.49
C SER A 52 -4.08 7.90 -0.97
N LEU A 53 -5.30 7.90 -0.41
CA LEU A 53 -6.30 8.95 -0.60
C LEU A 53 -5.78 10.32 -0.17
N LEU A 54 -5.04 10.36 0.93
CA LEU A 54 -4.40 11.56 1.46
C LEU A 54 -2.90 11.29 1.58
N PRO A 55 -2.06 11.91 0.74
CA PRO A 55 -0.61 11.73 0.77
C PRO A 55 -0.05 12.00 2.18
N HIS A 56 0.91 11.18 2.61
CA HIS A 56 1.57 11.27 3.92
C HIS A 56 0.66 11.15 5.15
N SER A 57 -0.61 10.81 4.97
CA SER A 57 -1.54 10.55 6.07
C SER A 57 -1.72 9.05 6.31
N TYR A 58 -1.99 8.67 7.56
CA TYR A 58 -2.45 7.32 7.91
C TYR A 58 -3.93 7.10 7.56
N PHE A 59 -4.59 8.08 6.95
CA PHE A 59 -6.01 8.05 6.68
C PHE A 59 -6.36 7.02 5.59
N SER A 60 -7.14 6.01 5.95
CA SER A 60 -7.65 5.01 5.02
C SER A 60 -9.07 5.32 4.56
N SER A 61 -9.49 4.65 3.48
CA SER A 61 -10.87 4.69 3.00
C SER A 61 -11.88 4.25 4.06
N THR A 62 -11.53 3.30 4.94
CA THR A 62 -12.42 2.83 6.02
C THR A 62 -12.68 3.89 7.07
N ILE A 63 -11.67 4.71 7.41
CA ILE A 63 -11.86 5.84 8.32
C ILE A 63 -12.72 6.91 7.66
N LEU A 64 -12.47 7.23 6.39
CA LEU A 64 -13.29 8.19 5.64
C LEU A 64 -14.76 7.79 5.64
N ALA A 65 -15.05 6.53 5.32
CA ALA A 65 -16.39 5.98 5.31
C ALA A 65 -17.05 6.13 6.69
N LYS A 66 -16.33 5.80 7.78
CA LYS A 66 -16.88 5.93 9.13
C LYS A 66 -17.13 7.38 9.53
N VAL A 67 -16.24 8.30 9.19
CA VAL A 67 -16.43 9.73 9.44
C VAL A 67 -17.63 10.25 8.66
N ALA A 68 -17.81 9.83 7.41
CA ALA A 68 -18.92 10.24 6.59
C ALA A 68 -20.27 9.72 7.14
N GLU A 69 -20.32 8.45 7.54
CA GLU A 69 -21.48 7.84 8.23
C GLU A 69 -21.84 8.65 9.50
N LEU A 70 -20.88 8.88 10.40
CA LEU A 70 -21.12 9.55 11.68
C LEU A 70 -21.50 11.03 11.54
N LYS A 71 -20.91 11.72 10.56
CA LYS A 71 -21.08 13.18 10.41
C LYS A 71 -22.30 13.55 9.57
N PHE A 72 -22.60 12.77 8.54
CA PHE A 72 -23.64 13.09 7.57
C PHE A 72 -24.82 12.14 7.61
N ASN A 73 -24.80 11.14 8.51
CA ASN A 73 -25.82 10.10 8.62
C ASN A 73 -26.12 9.44 7.26
N LEU A 74 -25.04 9.19 6.50
CA LEU A 74 -25.06 8.45 5.24
C LEU A 74 -25.25 6.96 5.57
N ALA A 75 -26.46 6.61 5.99
CA ALA A 75 -26.93 5.25 6.21
C ALA A 75 -27.41 4.64 4.88
#